data_AF-I0I595-F1
#
_entry.id   AF-I0I595-F1
#
_cell.length_a   1.000
_cell.length_b   1.000
_cell.length_c   1.000
_cell.angle_alpha   90.00
_cell.angle_beta   90.00
_cell.angle_gamma   90.00
#
_symmetry.space_group_name_H-M   'P 1'
#
loop_
_entity.id
_entity.type
_entity.pdbx_description
1 polymer ?
#
loop_
_entity_poly.entity_id
_entity_poly.type
_entity_poly.pdbx_seq_one_letter_code
_entity_poly.pdbx_strand_id
1 'polypeptide(L)'
;MSEFSPTALILIGHGSRDPEGAQEFLQLTRTLQARLAAQLYPCFLEFCDPPIAEAVRRCVGEGHRQIVVLPLFLGPAGHQKNDIPALLNWAKSQWPEVEFRYAAPLGTQYALLRALDDRCRNALREEASLAQHEPGSMLPKKQPRTAIVLIGRGTSDPDSNSDVAKMARLLAEGWGYGWVEYGFYSIAQPGVAETLERCIRLGAERIVVTPFLLFTGRIHHGILRQAEAVAAAHPDVEVRFADLLRGHPDVVEAILQRYAEAVAGSVAMSCDLCKYRNRMLAYAEDYGMPQSSDHRHGLRGVAHSHGMERLAAILPPRYQSGRPVSAAPMAAAPLVYDEEGRVAWDRIWGVDDPENPFCELALAGGPPHRGELLEPVDPQEALADPEGCAHVAEEISRGIRMTTGLSTVPSRSPGWVGIECESEEMAIWLLRAIVVENIAVRREGCVLYVPVGPRFRLEYEIKNVVTAVAKTHHYWKEHLLEQALK
;
A
#
# COMPACT_ATOMS: atom_id res chain seq x y z
N MET A 1 -32.80 -15.35 -23.61
CA MET A 1 -31.54 -14.65 -23.28
C MET A 1 -30.43 -15.38 -23.98
N SER A 2 -29.55 -14.70 -24.70
CA SER A 2 -28.38 -15.34 -25.33
C SER A 2 -27.52 -15.99 -24.25
N GLU A 3 -26.97 -17.16 -24.55
CA GLU A 3 -26.02 -17.84 -23.67
C GLU A 3 -24.78 -16.96 -23.47
N PHE A 4 -24.25 -16.93 -22.24
CA PHE A 4 -23.02 -16.20 -21.95
C PHE A 4 -21.82 -17.11 -22.19
N SER A 5 -21.12 -16.84 -23.27
CA SER A 5 -19.96 -17.58 -23.73
C SER A 5 -18.76 -16.62 -23.78
N PRO A 6 -18.12 -16.37 -22.63
CA PRO A 6 -17.09 -15.34 -22.54
C PRO A 6 -15.88 -15.71 -23.37
N THR A 7 -15.45 -14.76 -24.19
CA THR A 7 -14.24 -14.90 -25.02
C THR A 7 -12.98 -14.40 -24.30
N ALA A 8 -13.13 -13.74 -23.15
CA ALA A 8 -12.03 -13.22 -22.34
C ALA A 8 -12.20 -13.46 -20.84
N LEU A 9 -11.07 -13.68 -20.17
CA LEU A 9 -10.92 -13.72 -18.71
C LEU A 9 -9.90 -12.66 -18.28
N ILE A 10 -10.33 -11.68 -17.49
CA ILE A 10 -9.43 -10.77 -16.77
C ILE A 10 -9.12 -11.40 -15.41
N LEU A 11 -7.86 -11.80 -15.20
CA LEU A 11 -7.39 -12.35 -13.93
C LEU A 11 -6.65 -11.26 -13.14
N ILE A 12 -7.20 -10.88 -11.99
CA ILE A 12 -6.68 -9.77 -11.17
C ILE A 12 -5.86 -10.33 -10.02
N GLY A 13 -4.54 -10.12 -10.05
CA GLY A 13 -3.68 -10.29 -8.88
C GLY A 13 -3.71 -9.04 -7.99
N HIS A 14 -3.38 -9.19 -6.70
CA HIS A 14 -3.16 -8.02 -5.83
C HIS A 14 -1.96 -7.18 -6.33
N GLY A 15 -0.90 -7.86 -6.77
CA GLY A 15 0.40 -7.28 -7.08
C GLY A 15 1.34 -7.23 -5.89
N SER A 16 2.64 -7.15 -6.17
CA SER A 16 3.71 -7.25 -5.17
C SER A 16 4.84 -6.28 -5.48
N ARG A 17 5.44 -5.71 -4.44
CA ARG A 17 6.72 -4.99 -4.59
C ARG A 17 7.91 -5.95 -4.71
N ASP A 18 7.70 -7.23 -4.43
CA ASP A 18 8.67 -8.29 -4.64
C ASP A 18 8.52 -8.82 -6.07
N PRO A 19 9.56 -8.70 -6.92
CA PRO A 19 9.49 -9.14 -8.32
C PRO A 19 9.24 -10.65 -8.45
N GLU A 20 9.67 -11.47 -7.48
CA GLU A 20 9.45 -12.92 -7.52
C GLU A 20 7.95 -13.24 -7.46
N GLY A 21 7.20 -12.58 -6.57
CA GLY A 21 5.75 -12.78 -6.47
C GLY A 21 5.00 -12.40 -7.75
N ALA A 22 5.43 -11.35 -8.44
CA ALA A 22 4.86 -10.97 -9.74
C ALA A 22 5.17 -12.02 -10.83
N GLN A 23 6.39 -12.56 -10.84
CA GLN A 23 6.79 -13.61 -11.77
C GLN A 23 6.02 -14.92 -11.55
N GLU A 24 5.83 -15.34 -10.29
CA GLU A 24 5.03 -16.51 -9.92
C GLU A 24 3.58 -16.39 -10.41
N PHE A 25 2.96 -15.20 -10.24
CA PHE A 25 1.63 -14.92 -10.76
C PHE A 25 1.58 -15.05 -12.30
N LEU A 26 2.55 -14.47 -13.02
CA LEU A 26 2.63 -14.58 -14.48
C LEU A 26 2.93 -16.02 -14.94
N GLN A 27 3.62 -16.83 -14.14
CA GLN A 27 3.79 -18.25 -14.43
C GLN A 27 2.49 -19.05 -14.27
N LEU A 28 1.73 -18.76 -13.21
CA LEU A 28 0.40 -19.34 -13.01
C LEU A 28 -0.53 -18.99 -14.18
N THR A 29 -0.50 -17.75 -14.68
CA THR A 29 -1.38 -17.33 -15.78
C THR A 29 -1.07 -18.07 -17.08
N ARG A 30 0.21 -18.35 -17.36
CA ARG A 30 0.62 -19.20 -18.49
C ARG A 30 0.06 -20.62 -18.39
N THR A 31 0.13 -21.20 -17.19
CA THR A 31 -0.41 -22.55 -16.92
C THR A 31 -1.93 -22.58 -17.08
N LEU A 32 -2.61 -21.54 -16.58
CA LEU A 32 -4.06 -21.41 -16.66
C LEU A 32 -4.55 -21.17 -18.09
N GLN A 33 -3.83 -20.36 -18.90
CA GLN A 33 -4.20 -20.11 -20.30
C GLN A 33 -4.28 -21.41 -21.11
N ALA A 34 -3.42 -22.39 -20.85
CA ALA A 34 -3.45 -23.69 -21.53
C ALA A 34 -4.71 -24.53 -21.22
N ARG A 35 -5.49 -24.13 -20.21
CA ARG A 35 -6.71 -24.80 -19.74
C ARG A 35 -7.98 -24.01 -20.10
N LEU A 36 -7.85 -22.86 -20.75
CA LEU A 36 -8.96 -21.95 -21.07
C LEU A 36 -9.09 -21.77 -22.58
N ALA A 37 -10.34 -21.80 -23.06
CA ALA A 37 -10.65 -21.37 -24.43
C ALA A 37 -10.69 -19.84 -24.56
N ALA A 38 -11.05 -19.14 -23.48
CA ALA A 38 -11.03 -17.68 -23.43
C ALA A 38 -9.60 -17.13 -23.38
N GLN A 39 -9.40 -15.96 -23.98
CA GLN A 39 -8.14 -15.23 -23.88
C GLN A 39 -7.97 -14.68 -22.46
N LEU A 40 -6.85 -15.00 -21.81
CA LEU A 40 -6.53 -14.55 -20.47
C LEU A 40 -5.76 -13.23 -20.51
N TYR A 41 -6.21 -12.26 -19.72
CA TYR A 41 -5.59 -10.95 -19.51
C TYR A 41 -5.17 -10.82 -18.04
N PRO A 42 -3.89 -11.02 -17.73
CA PRO A 42 -3.38 -10.85 -16.37
C PRO A 42 -3.24 -9.36 -16.07
N CYS A 43 -3.66 -8.94 -14.87
CA CYS A 43 -3.48 -7.57 -14.41
C CYS A 43 -3.36 -7.52 -12.89
N PHE A 44 -3.04 -6.33 -12.39
CA PHE A 44 -2.81 -6.12 -10.96
C PHE A 44 -3.63 -4.97 -10.42
N LEU A 45 -4.12 -5.15 -9.19
CA LEU A 45 -4.77 -4.09 -8.44
C LEU A 45 -3.74 -2.99 -8.08
N GLU A 46 -2.60 -3.38 -7.52
CA GLU A 46 -1.56 -2.47 -7.02
C GLU A 46 -0.14 -2.92 -7.42
N PHE A 47 0.84 -2.04 -7.24
CA PHE A 47 2.30 -2.26 -7.32
C PHE A 47 2.90 -2.72 -8.65
N CYS A 48 2.16 -3.44 -9.48
CA CYS A 48 2.61 -4.01 -10.74
C CYS A 48 1.72 -3.52 -11.88
N ASP A 49 2.20 -3.70 -13.11
CA ASP A 49 1.48 -3.41 -14.35
C ASP A 49 1.23 -4.72 -15.13
N PRO A 50 0.18 -4.78 -15.97
CA PRO A 50 -0.77 -3.71 -16.24
C PRO A 50 -1.82 -3.53 -15.12
N PRO A 51 -2.33 -2.31 -14.90
CA PRO A 51 -3.45 -2.07 -14.01
C PRO A 51 -4.76 -2.64 -14.59
N ILE A 52 -5.74 -2.90 -13.74
CA ILE A 52 -7.02 -3.53 -14.14
C ILE A 52 -7.70 -2.74 -15.28
N ALA A 53 -7.73 -1.41 -15.20
CA ALA A 53 -8.38 -0.58 -16.21
C ALA A 53 -7.73 -0.67 -17.59
N GLU A 54 -6.41 -0.89 -17.65
CA GLU A 54 -5.71 -1.12 -18.93
C GLU A 54 -6.05 -2.49 -19.50
N ALA A 55 -6.09 -3.52 -18.66
CA ALA A 55 -6.53 -4.85 -19.10
C ALA A 55 -7.98 -4.83 -19.61
N VAL A 56 -8.88 -4.08 -18.96
CA VAL A 56 -10.25 -3.87 -19.46
C VAL A 56 -10.23 -3.18 -20.82
N ARG A 57 -9.53 -2.04 -20.97
CA ARG A 57 -9.41 -1.33 -22.27
C ARG A 57 -8.90 -2.24 -23.37
N ARG A 58 -7.87 -3.02 -23.07
CA ARG A 58 -7.28 -3.96 -24.03
C ARG A 58 -8.29 -5.05 -24.43
N CYS A 59 -8.97 -5.68 -23.47
CA CYS A 59 -10.00 -6.68 -23.76
C CYS A 59 -11.08 -6.11 -24.70
N VAL A 60 -11.60 -4.93 -24.37
CA VAL A 60 -12.69 -4.32 -25.14
C VAL A 60 -12.22 -3.85 -26.52
N GLY A 61 -11.01 -3.29 -26.61
CA GLY A 61 -10.37 -2.87 -27.86
C GLY A 61 -10.06 -4.02 -28.82
N GLU A 62 -9.76 -5.20 -28.29
CA GLU A 62 -9.59 -6.45 -29.07
C GLU A 62 -10.94 -7.10 -29.46
N GLY A 63 -12.08 -6.46 -29.14
CA GLY A 63 -13.41 -6.86 -29.61
C GLY A 63 -14.18 -7.78 -28.67
N HIS A 64 -13.66 -8.07 -27.48
CA HIS A 64 -14.39 -8.90 -26.50
C HIS A 64 -15.61 -8.16 -25.96
N ARG A 65 -16.74 -8.87 -25.86
CA ARG A 65 -18.04 -8.32 -25.41
C ARG A 65 -18.66 -9.07 -24.23
N GLN A 66 -18.24 -10.31 -24.00
CA GLN A 66 -18.60 -11.10 -22.82
C GLN A 66 -17.31 -11.45 -22.07
N ILE A 67 -17.13 -10.89 -20.87
CA ILE A 67 -15.86 -10.91 -20.14
C ILE A 67 -16.10 -11.39 -18.72
N VAL A 68 -15.34 -12.39 -18.29
CA VAL A 68 -15.26 -12.77 -16.87
C VAL A 68 -14.14 -11.98 -16.21
N VAL A 69 -14.43 -11.43 -15.03
CA VAL A 69 -13.46 -10.73 -14.20
C VAL A 69 -13.28 -11.52 -12.91
N LEU A 70 -12.09 -12.08 -12.70
CA LEU A 70 -11.81 -13.00 -11.60
C LEU A 70 -10.74 -12.42 -10.66
N PRO A 71 -11.10 -12.08 -9.42
CA PRO A 71 -10.16 -11.62 -8.41
C PRO A 71 -9.40 -12.81 -7.82
N LEU A 72 -8.09 -12.92 -8.07
CA LEU A 72 -7.24 -13.98 -7.53
C LEU A 72 -6.83 -13.67 -6.08
N PHE A 73 -7.78 -13.85 -5.16
CA PHE A 73 -7.59 -13.63 -3.73
C PHE A 73 -8.19 -14.78 -2.92
N LEU A 74 -7.59 -15.07 -1.77
CA LEU A 74 -7.99 -16.21 -0.92
C LEU A 74 -9.22 -15.94 -0.06
N GLY A 75 -9.65 -14.68 0.11
CA GLY A 75 -10.81 -14.33 0.92
C GLY A 75 -11.48 -13.02 0.49
N PRO A 76 -12.73 -12.79 0.91
CA PRO A 76 -13.52 -11.61 0.55
C PRO A 76 -13.25 -10.43 1.51
N ALA A 77 -12.42 -9.47 1.11
CA ALA A 77 -12.12 -8.27 1.89
C ALA A 77 -12.43 -6.98 1.08
N GLY A 78 -11.95 -5.82 1.55
CA GLY A 78 -12.20 -4.50 0.96
C GLY A 78 -11.98 -4.45 -0.55
N HIS A 79 -10.89 -5.01 -1.06
CA HIS A 79 -10.60 -5.05 -2.50
C HIS A 79 -11.64 -5.77 -3.35
N GLN A 80 -12.21 -6.86 -2.84
CA GLN A 80 -13.21 -7.65 -3.56
C GLN A 80 -14.61 -7.08 -3.36
N LYS A 81 -14.86 -6.48 -2.19
CA LYS A 81 -16.17 -5.92 -1.81
C LYS A 81 -16.38 -4.51 -2.34
N ASN A 82 -15.31 -3.74 -2.58
CA ASN A 82 -15.36 -2.32 -2.91
C ASN A 82 -14.50 -1.93 -4.12
N ASP A 83 -13.18 -2.10 -4.09
CA ASP A 83 -12.27 -1.53 -5.11
C ASP A 83 -12.53 -2.07 -6.53
N ILE A 84 -12.52 -3.40 -6.68
CA ILE A 84 -12.76 -4.03 -7.98
C ILE A 84 -14.20 -3.78 -8.45
N PRO A 85 -15.25 -3.92 -7.62
CA PRO A 85 -16.61 -3.50 -7.99
C PRO A 85 -16.72 -2.04 -8.44
N ALA A 86 -16.06 -1.10 -7.76
CA ALA A 86 -16.05 0.30 -8.15
C ALA A 86 -15.43 0.50 -9.55
N LEU A 87 -14.32 -0.19 -9.83
CA LEU A 87 -13.70 -0.19 -11.16
C LEU A 87 -14.60 -0.81 -12.22
N LEU A 88 -15.31 -1.89 -11.90
CA LEU A 88 -16.24 -2.52 -12.85
C LEU A 88 -17.47 -1.64 -13.12
N ASN A 89 -17.96 -0.88 -12.12
CA ASN A 89 -19.00 0.11 -12.34
C ASN A 89 -18.52 1.22 -13.28
N TRP A 90 -17.27 1.68 -13.12
CA TRP A 90 -16.66 2.58 -14.10
C TRP A 90 -16.58 1.93 -15.49
N ALA A 91 -16.07 0.71 -15.62
CA ALA A 91 -15.94 0.01 -16.90
C ALA A 91 -17.29 -0.14 -17.61
N LYS A 92 -18.35 -0.51 -16.89
CA LYS A 92 -19.72 -0.59 -17.41
C LYS A 92 -20.25 0.75 -17.91
N SER A 93 -19.87 1.86 -17.26
CA SER A 93 -20.24 3.21 -17.73
C SER A 93 -19.53 3.59 -19.03
N GLN A 94 -18.31 3.10 -19.25
CA GLN A 94 -17.52 3.39 -20.45
C GLN A 94 -17.93 2.51 -21.64
N TRP A 95 -18.31 1.26 -21.38
CA TRP A 95 -18.70 0.29 -22.40
C TRP A 95 -20.02 -0.41 -22.04
N PRO A 96 -21.17 0.27 -22.19
CA PRO A 96 -22.49 -0.28 -21.85
C PRO A 96 -22.87 -1.54 -22.64
N GLU A 97 -22.26 -1.76 -23.80
CA GLU A 97 -22.45 -2.91 -24.67
C GLU A 97 -21.68 -4.17 -24.24
N VAL A 98 -20.78 -4.05 -23.26
CA VAL A 98 -19.95 -5.16 -22.77
C VAL A 98 -20.58 -5.76 -21.52
N GLU A 99 -20.87 -7.07 -21.56
CA GLU A 99 -21.32 -7.83 -20.41
C GLU A 99 -20.12 -8.31 -19.58
N PHE A 100 -19.94 -7.71 -18.41
CA PHE A 100 -18.96 -8.14 -17.41
C PHE A 100 -19.60 -9.04 -16.35
N ARG A 101 -19.05 -10.23 -16.14
CA ARG A 101 -19.39 -11.11 -15.00
C ARG A 101 -18.26 -11.16 -13.99
N TYR A 102 -18.56 -10.70 -12.78
CA TYR A 102 -17.61 -10.72 -11.67
C TYR A 102 -17.68 -12.07 -10.95
N ALA A 103 -16.56 -12.79 -10.92
CA ALA A 103 -16.44 -14.04 -10.20
C ALA A 103 -16.17 -13.78 -8.71
N ALA A 104 -16.54 -14.74 -7.86
CA ALA A 104 -16.16 -14.73 -6.46
C ALA A 104 -14.63 -14.90 -6.30
N PRO A 105 -14.03 -14.42 -5.19
CA PRO A 105 -12.67 -14.79 -4.82
C PRO A 105 -12.55 -16.31 -4.65
N LEU A 106 -11.32 -16.82 -4.58
CA LEU A 106 -11.10 -18.26 -4.40
C LEU A 106 -11.78 -18.75 -3.12
N GLY A 107 -11.69 -18.00 -2.02
CA GLY A 107 -12.37 -18.33 -0.77
C GLY A 107 -12.02 -19.71 -0.24
N THR A 108 -12.99 -20.36 0.42
CA THR A 108 -12.84 -21.72 0.95
C THR A 108 -13.29 -22.77 -0.07
N GLN A 109 -12.32 -23.46 -0.69
CA GLN A 109 -12.55 -24.50 -1.70
C GLN A 109 -11.84 -25.81 -1.36
N TYR A 110 -12.45 -26.92 -1.76
CA TYR A 110 -11.88 -28.27 -1.62
C TYR A 110 -10.50 -28.39 -2.29
N ALA A 111 -10.34 -27.80 -3.48
CA ALA A 111 -9.07 -27.80 -4.19
C ALA A 111 -7.97 -27.07 -3.39
N LEU A 112 -8.27 -25.95 -2.73
CA LEU A 112 -7.30 -25.28 -1.86
C LEU A 112 -6.96 -26.09 -0.61
N LEU A 113 -7.90 -26.87 -0.05
CA LEU A 113 -7.61 -27.80 1.04
C LEU A 113 -6.65 -28.91 0.60
N ARG A 114 -6.83 -29.45 -0.62
CA ARG A 114 -5.89 -30.41 -1.21
C ARG A 114 -4.50 -29.81 -1.42
N ALA A 115 -4.44 -28.58 -1.93
CA ALA A 115 -3.16 -27.89 -2.08
C ALA A 115 -2.45 -27.71 -0.73
N LEU A 116 -3.17 -27.26 0.29
CA LEU A 116 -2.64 -27.12 1.65
C LEU A 116 -2.18 -28.47 2.23
N ASP A 117 -2.97 -29.52 2.06
CA ASP A 117 -2.59 -30.88 2.47
C ASP A 117 -1.28 -31.33 1.81
N ASP A 118 -1.11 -31.11 0.51
CA ASP A 118 0.14 -31.42 -0.19
C ASP A 118 1.32 -30.63 0.41
N ARG A 119 1.15 -29.31 0.64
CA ARG A 119 2.19 -28.47 1.25
C ARG A 119 2.57 -28.93 2.66
N CYS A 120 1.57 -29.24 3.50
CA CYS A 120 1.80 -29.75 4.84
C CYS A 120 2.51 -31.12 4.82
N ARG A 121 2.08 -32.04 3.95
CA ARG A 121 2.74 -33.35 3.81
C ARG A 121 4.18 -33.22 3.36
N ASN A 122 4.46 -32.36 2.39
CA ASN A 122 5.81 -32.16 1.89
C ASN A 122 6.73 -31.60 2.99
N ALA A 123 6.23 -30.69 3.84
CA ALA A 123 6.96 -30.21 5.00
C ALA A 123 7.17 -31.30 6.08
N LEU A 124 6.23 -32.23 6.23
CA LEU A 124 6.31 -33.33 7.19
C LEU A 124 7.17 -34.51 6.72
N ARG A 125 7.49 -34.62 5.43
CA ARG A 125 8.34 -35.71 4.91
C ARG A 125 9.75 -35.59 5.49
N GLU A 126 10.35 -36.71 5.83
CA GLU A 126 11.80 -36.82 6.00
C GLU A 126 12.43 -36.95 4.61
N GLU A 127 13.57 -36.30 4.37
CA GLU A 127 14.24 -36.22 3.06
C GLU A 127 14.46 -37.59 2.37
N ALA A 128 14.47 -38.69 3.14
CA ALA A 128 14.74 -40.04 2.66
C ALA A 128 13.53 -40.83 2.10
N SER A 129 12.27 -40.38 2.28
CA SER A 129 11.07 -41.15 1.86
C SER A 129 10.35 -40.50 0.68
N LEU A 130 10.92 -40.63 -0.53
CA LEU A 130 10.41 -40.10 -1.80
C LEU A 130 9.22 -40.88 -2.41
N ALA A 131 8.42 -41.58 -1.61
CA ALA A 131 7.21 -42.22 -2.13
C ALA A 131 6.18 -41.14 -2.50
N GLN A 132 5.93 -40.98 -3.80
CA GLN A 132 4.90 -40.12 -4.36
C GLN A 132 3.53 -40.58 -3.83
N HIS A 133 2.91 -39.76 -2.99
CA HIS A 133 1.54 -39.98 -2.54
C HIS A 133 0.65 -38.94 -3.21
N GLU A 134 -0.44 -39.40 -3.82
CA GLU A 134 -1.50 -38.53 -4.37
C GLU A 134 -2.11 -37.67 -3.23
N PRO A 135 -2.21 -36.34 -3.38
CA PRO A 135 -2.84 -35.45 -2.40
C PRO A 135 -4.27 -35.91 -2.03
N GLY A 136 -4.59 -35.96 -0.73
CA GLY A 136 -5.92 -36.39 -0.27
C GLY A 136 -6.26 -37.88 -0.42
N SER A 137 -5.34 -38.74 -0.87
CA SER A 137 -5.60 -40.19 -1.07
C SER A 137 -5.61 -41.03 0.21
N MET A 138 -4.92 -40.58 1.26
CA MET A 138 -4.87 -41.23 2.57
C MET A 138 -4.76 -40.19 3.69
N LEU A 139 -5.44 -40.43 4.81
CA LEU A 139 -5.31 -39.59 6.00
C LEU A 139 -3.85 -39.55 6.47
N PRO A 140 -3.34 -38.38 6.92
CA PRO A 140 -2.04 -38.31 7.55
C PRO A 140 -2.04 -39.16 8.83
N LYS A 141 -0.91 -39.79 9.15
CA LYS A 141 -0.77 -40.47 10.44
C LYS A 141 -0.88 -39.42 11.56
N LYS A 142 -1.74 -39.66 12.55
CA LYS A 142 -1.88 -38.77 13.71
C LYS A 142 -0.55 -38.64 14.43
N GLN A 143 -0.04 -37.42 14.50
CA GLN A 143 1.16 -37.06 15.25
C GLN A 143 0.72 -36.13 16.38
N PRO A 144 0.36 -36.65 17.56
CA PRO A 144 -0.31 -35.88 18.61
C PRO A 144 0.51 -34.72 19.18
N ARG A 145 1.84 -34.70 18.93
CA ARG A 145 2.76 -33.64 19.34
C ARG A 145 3.21 -32.74 18.17
N THR A 146 2.56 -32.87 17.02
CA THR A 146 2.83 -32.05 15.84
C THR A 146 1.65 -31.12 15.56
N ALA A 147 1.88 -29.82 15.64
CA ALA A 147 0.90 -28.80 15.31
C ALA A 147 1.11 -28.28 13.89
N ILE A 148 0.03 -28.15 13.11
CA ILE A 148 0.04 -27.35 11.88
C ILE A 148 -0.39 -25.93 12.25
N VAL A 149 0.35 -24.93 11.83
CA VAL A 149 0.03 -23.53 12.09
C VAL A 149 -0.27 -22.82 10.77
N LEU A 150 -1.56 -22.62 10.47
CA LEU A 150 -2.03 -21.96 9.26
C LEU A 150 -2.01 -20.43 9.44
N ILE A 151 -1.10 -19.75 8.73
CA ILE A 151 -0.95 -18.29 8.86
C ILE A 151 -1.54 -17.56 7.66
N GLY A 152 -2.60 -16.79 7.90
CA GLY A 152 -3.15 -15.87 6.91
C GLY A 152 -2.49 -14.48 6.95
N ARG A 153 -2.78 -13.64 5.95
CA ARG A 153 -2.38 -12.22 5.97
C ARG A 153 -3.00 -11.45 7.13
N GLY A 154 -4.30 -11.70 7.38
CA GLY A 154 -5.14 -10.95 8.31
C GLY A 154 -5.62 -9.62 7.73
N THR A 155 -6.89 -9.30 7.99
CA THR A 155 -7.56 -8.10 7.47
C THR A 155 -8.46 -7.47 8.53
N SER A 156 -8.97 -6.27 8.27
CA SER A 156 -10.01 -5.66 9.10
C SER A 156 -11.41 -6.22 8.81
N ASP A 157 -11.56 -7.07 7.78
CA ASP A 157 -12.82 -7.72 7.43
C ASP A 157 -12.94 -9.09 8.13
N PRO A 158 -13.90 -9.26 9.05
CA PRO A 158 -14.05 -10.49 9.81
C PRO A 158 -14.46 -11.68 8.96
N ASP A 159 -15.15 -11.47 7.83
CA ASP A 159 -15.57 -12.53 6.90
C ASP A 159 -14.33 -13.21 6.30
N SER A 160 -13.38 -12.40 5.79
CA SER A 160 -12.11 -12.91 5.27
C SER A 160 -11.24 -13.59 6.34
N ASN A 161 -11.27 -13.13 7.59
CA ASN A 161 -10.52 -13.77 8.67
C ASN A 161 -11.16 -15.11 9.07
N SER A 162 -12.50 -15.20 9.01
CA SER A 162 -13.25 -16.42 9.31
C SER A 162 -12.96 -17.56 8.32
N ASP A 163 -12.67 -17.23 7.06
CA ASP A 163 -12.25 -18.22 6.06
C ASP A 163 -10.95 -18.94 6.46
N VAL A 164 -9.98 -18.22 7.05
CA VAL A 164 -8.73 -18.85 7.54
C VAL A 164 -9.03 -19.81 8.69
N ALA A 165 -9.87 -19.39 9.64
CA ALA A 165 -10.29 -20.25 10.74
C ALA A 165 -11.04 -21.49 10.25
N LYS A 166 -11.92 -21.32 9.25
CA LYS A 166 -12.65 -22.41 8.60
C LYS A 166 -11.71 -23.39 7.90
N MET A 167 -10.73 -22.91 7.13
CA MET A 167 -9.73 -23.76 6.49
C MET A 167 -8.91 -24.55 7.53
N ALA A 168 -8.52 -23.92 8.65
CA ALA A 168 -7.82 -24.60 9.73
C ALA A 168 -8.67 -25.71 10.36
N ARG A 169 -9.97 -25.49 10.61
CA ARG A 169 -10.87 -26.55 11.11
C ARG A 169 -11.05 -27.67 10.10
N LEU A 170 -11.21 -27.35 8.82
CA LEU A 170 -11.33 -28.36 7.77
C LEU A 170 -10.04 -29.19 7.63
N LEU A 171 -8.86 -28.59 7.80
CA LEU A 171 -7.61 -29.34 7.86
C LEU A 171 -7.53 -30.23 9.11
N ALA A 172 -7.92 -29.71 10.28
CA ALA A 172 -7.85 -30.46 11.54
C ALA A 172 -8.79 -31.67 11.55
N GLU A 173 -10.07 -31.43 11.25
CA GLU A 173 -11.14 -32.43 11.36
C GLU A 173 -11.32 -33.21 10.06
N GLY A 174 -11.36 -32.52 8.92
CA GLY A 174 -11.64 -33.12 7.62
C GLY A 174 -10.44 -33.84 7.00
N TRP A 175 -9.23 -33.32 7.20
CA TRP A 175 -7.98 -33.94 6.71
C TRP A 175 -7.21 -34.69 7.78
N GLY A 176 -7.73 -34.78 9.01
CA GLY A 176 -7.21 -35.69 10.02
C GLY A 176 -5.88 -35.28 10.66
N TYR A 177 -5.40 -34.04 10.45
CA TYR A 177 -4.22 -33.53 11.14
C TYR A 177 -4.42 -33.48 12.66
N GLY A 178 -5.66 -33.32 13.13
CA GLY A 178 -6.03 -33.38 14.55
C GLY A 178 -5.65 -32.13 15.35
N TRP A 179 -4.47 -31.54 15.09
CA TRP A 179 -4.02 -30.30 15.71
C TRP A 179 -3.62 -29.27 14.63
N VAL A 180 -4.54 -28.34 14.36
CA VAL A 180 -4.28 -27.19 13.48
C VAL A 180 -4.69 -25.93 14.22
N GLU A 181 -3.74 -25.02 14.39
CA GLU A 181 -3.97 -23.66 14.87
C GLU A 181 -3.90 -22.67 13.71
N TYR A 182 -4.52 -21.52 13.88
CA TYR A 182 -4.45 -20.43 12.91
C TYR A 182 -4.01 -19.13 13.56
N GLY A 183 -3.41 -18.27 12.75
CA GLY A 183 -2.98 -16.94 13.14
C GLY A 183 -2.82 -16.02 11.93
N PHE A 184 -2.43 -14.79 12.19
CA PHE A 184 -2.35 -13.75 11.18
C PHE A 184 -1.03 -13.00 11.26
N TYR A 185 -0.53 -12.60 10.08
CA TYR A 185 0.66 -11.76 10.00
C TYR A 185 0.38 -10.31 10.42
N SER A 186 -0.79 -9.77 10.07
CA SER A 186 -1.12 -8.36 10.26
C SER A 186 -2.60 -8.13 10.54
N ILE A 187 -2.92 -7.00 11.19
CA ILE A 187 -4.27 -6.48 11.47
C ILE A 187 -5.09 -7.35 12.44
N ALA A 188 -5.33 -8.61 12.08
CA ALA A 188 -6.05 -9.59 12.89
C ALA A 188 -5.13 -10.29 13.89
N GLN A 189 -5.75 -10.91 14.90
CA GLN A 189 -5.09 -11.65 15.97
C GLN A 189 -5.63 -13.10 16.02
N PRO A 190 -4.87 -14.08 16.55
CA PRO A 190 -3.53 -13.94 17.14
C PRO A 190 -2.42 -13.73 16.09
N GLY A 191 -1.32 -13.10 16.52
CA GLY A 191 -0.13 -12.89 15.68
C GLY A 191 0.65 -14.17 15.39
N VAL A 192 1.60 -14.15 14.45
CA VAL A 192 2.44 -15.32 14.11
C VAL A 192 3.17 -15.86 15.33
N ALA A 193 3.96 -15.02 16.00
CA ALA A 193 4.74 -15.43 17.17
C ALA A 193 3.84 -15.96 18.30
N GLU A 194 2.74 -15.26 18.59
CA GLU A 194 1.77 -15.68 19.62
C GLU A 194 1.15 -17.05 19.31
N THR A 195 0.85 -17.32 18.04
CA THR A 195 0.26 -18.60 17.61
C THR A 195 1.25 -19.75 17.83
N LEU A 196 2.52 -19.56 17.48
CA LEU A 196 3.57 -20.57 17.69
C LEU A 196 3.82 -20.79 19.18
N GLU A 197 3.99 -19.71 19.96
CA GLU A 197 4.17 -19.77 21.42
C GLU A 197 3.05 -20.53 22.12
N ARG A 198 1.80 -20.31 21.69
CA ARG A 198 0.65 -21.07 22.20
C ARG A 198 0.76 -22.55 21.92
N CYS A 199 1.19 -22.95 20.72
CA CYS A 199 1.40 -24.36 20.38
C CYS A 199 2.49 -25.00 21.27
N ILE A 200 3.61 -24.28 21.48
CA ILE A 200 4.73 -24.73 22.32
C ILE A 200 4.26 -24.95 23.76
N ARG A 201 3.55 -23.97 24.34
CA ARG A 201 3.00 -24.07 25.71
C ARG A 201 1.99 -25.20 25.88
N LEU A 202 1.31 -25.59 24.81
CA LEU A 202 0.37 -26.72 24.79
C LEU A 202 1.07 -28.07 24.54
N GLY A 203 2.39 -28.10 24.41
CA GLY A 203 3.19 -29.32 24.32
C GLY A 203 3.51 -29.78 22.91
N ALA A 204 3.56 -28.88 21.93
CA ALA A 204 4.04 -29.20 20.59
C ALA A 204 5.56 -29.49 20.64
N GLU A 205 5.97 -30.66 20.15
CA GLU A 205 7.38 -31.00 19.90
C GLU A 205 7.79 -30.65 18.46
N ARG A 206 6.80 -30.51 17.57
CA ARG A 206 7.00 -30.11 16.18
C ARG A 206 5.91 -29.14 15.74
N ILE A 207 6.28 -28.11 15.00
CA ILE A 207 5.37 -27.13 14.41
C ILE A 207 5.63 -27.02 12.91
N VAL A 208 4.60 -27.15 12.09
CA VAL A 208 4.66 -26.88 10.65
C VAL A 208 3.97 -25.54 10.36
N VAL A 209 4.77 -24.50 10.14
CA VAL A 209 4.27 -23.19 9.74
C VAL A 209 3.84 -23.27 8.29
N THR A 210 2.55 -23.08 8.06
CA THR A 210 1.90 -23.20 6.75
C THR A 210 1.31 -21.86 6.34
N PRO A 211 2.01 -21.06 5.51
CA PRO A 211 1.47 -19.79 5.05
C PRO A 211 0.29 -20.02 4.10
N PHE A 212 -0.89 -19.51 4.46
CA PHE A 212 -2.04 -19.46 3.56
C PHE A 212 -1.95 -18.23 2.65
N LEU A 213 -1.01 -18.29 1.72
CA LEU A 213 -0.69 -17.25 0.76
C LEU A 213 -0.46 -17.86 -0.63
N LEU A 214 -0.78 -17.10 -1.67
CA LEU A 214 -0.58 -17.54 -3.06
C LEU A 214 0.88 -17.40 -3.50
N PHE A 215 1.51 -16.25 -3.24
CA PHE A 215 2.79 -15.89 -3.84
C PHE A 215 3.77 -15.31 -2.83
N THR A 216 5.04 -15.33 -3.22
CA THR A 216 6.16 -14.75 -2.49
C THR A 216 5.99 -13.23 -2.37
N GLY A 217 6.47 -12.68 -1.25
CA GLY A 217 6.49 -11.25 -1.02
C GLY A 217 6.76 -10.88 0.43
N ARG A 218 6.67 -9.58 0.74
CA ARG A 218 7.00 -9.03 2.07
C ARG A 218 6.27 -9.72 3.23
N ILE A 219 5.01 -10.13 3.02
CA ILE A 219 4.23 -10.84 4.04
C ILE A 219 4.81 -12.24 4.28
N HIS A 220 5.11 -12.98 3.21
CA HIS A 220 5.75 -14.30 3.30
C HIS A 220 7.09 -14.21 4.06
N HIS A 221 7.98 -13.31 3.63
CA HIS A 221 9.27 -13.09 4.30
C HIS A 221 9.11 -12.66 5.77
N GLY A 222 8.07 -11.90 6.09
CA GLY A 222 7.77 -11.48 7.45
C GLY A 222 7.28 -12.63 8.34
N ILE A 223 6.47 -13.55 7.80
CA ILE A 223 6.01 -14.75 8.52
C ILE A 223 7.22 -15.64 8.83
N LEU A 224 8.07 -15.91 7.84
CA LEU A 224 9.28 -16.74 8.02
C LEU A 224 10.15 -16.16 9.12
N ARG A 225 10.49 -14.87 9.04
CA ARG A 225 11.33 -14.20 10.05
C ARG A 225 10.76 -14.30 11.46
N GLN A 226 9.46 -14.08 11.63
CA GLN A 226 8.83 -14.17 12.96
C GLN A 226 8.85 -15.61 13.50
N ALA A 227 8.59 -16.60 12.64
CA ALA A 227 8.63 -17.99 13.03
C ALA A 227 10.05 -18.51 13.30
N GLU A 228 11.04 -18.09 12.51
CA GLU A 228 12.46 -18.38 12.74
C GLU A 228 12.94 -17.79 14.07
N ALA A 229 12.49 -16.58 14.43
CA ALA A 229 12.81 -15.99 15.73
C ALA A 229 12.25 -16.81 16.90
N VAL A 230 11.02 -17.35 16.78
CA VAL A 230 10.46 -18.25 17.78
C VAL A 230 11.20 -19.59 17.81
N ALA A 231 11.54 -20.15 16.64
CA ALA A 231 12.31 -21.40 16.55
C ALA A 231 13.68 -21.27 17.24
N ALA A 232 14.37 -20.14 17.04
CA ALA A 232 15.65 -19.85 17.68
C ALA A 232 15.53 -19.72 19.21
N ALA A 233 14.39 -19.27 19.72
CA ALA A 233 14.12 -19.16 21.16
C ALA A 233 13.73 -20.51 21.81
N HIS A 234 13.29 -21.50 21.02
CA HIS A 234 12.82 -22.80 21.50
C HIS A 234 13.49 -23.96 20.74
N PRO A 235 14.79 -24.22 20.95
CA PRO A 235 15.55 -25.22 20.20
C PRO A 235 15.07 -26.66 20.40
N ASP A 236 14.31 -26.94 21.46
CA ASP A 236 13.73 -28.25 21.75
C ASP A 236 12.48 -28.56 20.90
N VAL A 237 11.97 -27.57 20.14
CA VAL A 237 10.80 -27.72 19.27
C VAL A 237 11.22 -27.63 17.82
N GLU A 238 10.90 -28.67 17.04
CA GLU A 238 11.21 -28.70 15.62
C GLU A 238 10.24 -27.81 14.83
N VAL A 239 10.71 -26.69 14.30
CA VAL A 239 9.91 -25.80 13.45
C VAL A 239 10.24 -26.03 11.96
N ARG A 240 9.24 -26.42 11.19
CA ARG A 240 9.32 -26.62 9.73
C ARG A 240 8.44 -25.63 8.99
N PHE A 241 8.78 -25.38 7.72
CA PHE A 241 8.07 -24.45 6.85
C PHE A 241 7.46 -25.20 5.67
N ALA A 242 6.15 -25.06 5.48
CA ALA A 242 5.49 -25.50 4.26
C ALA A 242 5.64 -24.46 3.16
N ASP A 243 5.75 -24.94 1.92
CA ASP A 243 5.82 -24.08 0.74
C ASP A 243 4.48 -23.35 0.51
N LEU A 244 4.54 -22.25 -0.23
CA LEU A 244 3.39 -21.44 -0.63
C LEU A 244 2.49 -22.19 -1.63
N LEU A 245 1.24 -21.72 -1.81
CA LEU A 245 0.31 -22.34 -2.77
C LEU A 245 0.84 -22.25 -4.20
N ARG A 246 1.29 -21.05 -4.64
CA ARG A 246 1.91 -20.78 -5.96
C ARG A 246 1.10 -21.39 -7.11
N GLY A 247 1.79 -21.92 -8.13
CA GLY A 247 1.21 -22.61 -9.27
C GLY A 247 0.79 -24.05 -9.00
N HIS A 248 0.46 -24.43 -7.75
CA HIS A 248 0.00 -25.79 -7.46
C HIS A 248 -1.21 -26.16 -8.32
N PRO A 249 -1.31 -27.39 -8.89
CA PRO A 249 -2.40 -27.76 -9.79
C PRO A 249 -3.80 -27.51 -9.22
N ASP A 250 -4.02 -27.81 -7.92
CA ASP A 250 -5.31 -27.54 -7.29
C ASP A 250 -5.64 -26.05 -7.11
N VAL A 251 -4.66 -25.14 -7.19
CA VAL A 251 -4.94 -23.69 -7.28
C VAL A 251 -5.53 -23.36 -8.66
N VAL A 252 -5.01 -24.00 -9.73
CA VAL A 252 -5.57 -23.87 -11.08
C VAL A 252 -7.00 -24.39 -11.11
N GLU A 253 -7.27 -25.54 -10.51
CA GLU A 253 -8.62 -26.09 -10.40
C GLU A 253 -9.56 -25.16 -9.61
N ALA A 254 -9.08 -24.54 -8.53
CA ALA A 254 -9.86 -23.55 -7.78
C ALA A 254 -10.23 -22.30 -8.61
N ILE A 255 -9.33 -21.88 -9.51
CA ILE A 255 -9.58 -20.76 -10.43
C ILE A 255 -10.59 -21.17 -11.50
N LEU A 256 -10.42 -22.36 -12.10
CA LEU A 256 -11.32 -22.91 -13.11
C LEU A 256 -12.73 -23.10 -12.56
N GLN A 257 -12.87 -23.51 -11.30
CA GLN A 257 -14.16 -23.59 -10.63
C GLN A 257 -14.85 -22.22 -10.56
N ARG A 258 -14.16 -21.17 -10.07
CA ARG A 258 -14.73 -19.81 -10.00
C ARG A 258 -15.06 -19.24 -11.37
N TYR A 259 -14.23 -19.55 -12.36
CA TYR A 259 -14.50 -19.19 -13.75
C TYR A 259 -15.77 -19.87 -14.27
N ALA A 260 -15.93 -21.18 -14.08
CA ALA A 260 -17.10 -21.93 -14.50
C ALA A 260 -18.40 -21.44 -13.83
N GLU A 261 -18.34 -21.13 -12.53
CA GLU A 261 -19.47 -20.53 -11.79
C GLU A 261 -19.89 -19.17 -12.38
N ALA A 262 -18.92 -18.33 -12.77
CA ALA A 262 -19.17 -17.05 -13.43
C ALA A 262 -19.78 -17.22 -14.83
N VAL A 263 -19.31 -18.20 -15.61
CA VAL A 263 -19.88 -18.56 -16.92
C VAL A 263 -21.32 -19.06 -16.77
N ALA A 264 -21.59 -19.91 -15.78
CA ALA A 264 -22.93 -20.44 -15.49
C ALA A 264 -23.88 -19.40 -14.88
N GLY A 265 -23.37 -18.26 -14.40
CA GLY A 265 -24.17 -17.25 -13.69
C GLY A 265 -24.60 -17.70 -12.29
N SER A 266 -23.91 -18.68 -11.71
CA SER A 266 -24.21 -19.27 -10.40
C SER A 266 -23.33 -18.72 -9.28
N VAL A 267 -22.74 -17.53 -9.48
CA VAL A 267 -21.83 -16.91 -8.50
C VAL A 267 -22.63 -16.48 -7.27
N ALA A 268 -22.37 -17.14 -6.15
CA ALA A 268 -22.87 -16.72 -4.84
C ALA A 268 -21.81 -15.84 -4.15
N MET A 269 -22.05 -14.53 -4.12
CA MET A 269 -21.22 -13.59 -3.36
C MET A 269 -21.56 -13.65 -1.87
N SER A 270 -20.60 -13.40 -0.97
CA SER A 270 -20.80 -13.45 0.49
C SER A 270 -21.57 -12.26 1.08
N CYS A 271 -22.53 -11.69 0.33
CA CYS A 271 -23.26 -10.49 0.74
C CYS A 271 -24.01 -10.66 2.08
N ASP A 272 -24.45 -11.88 2.41
CA ASP A 272 -25.12 -12.20 3.68
C ASP A 272 -24.24 -11.95 4.91
N LEU A 273 -22.91 -12.09 4.77
CA LEU A 273 -21.92 -11.83 5.83
C LEU A 273 -21.13 -10.55 5.55
N CYS A 274 -21.55 -9.74 4.58
CA CYS A 274 -20.84 -8.53 4.22
C CYS A 274 -21.15 -7.41 5.23
N LYS A 275 -20.14 -6.92 5.95
CA LYS A 275 -20.27 -5.80 6.91
C LYS A 275 -20.81 -4.49 6.30
N TYR A 276 -20.68 -4.31 4.99
CA TYR A 276 -21.24 -3.17 4.25
C TYR A 276 -22.73 -3.31 3.95
N ARG A 277 -23.29 -4.52 4.03
CA ARG A 277 -24.69 -4.85 3.69
C ARG A 277 -25.50 -5.32 4.89
N ASN A 278 -24.82 -5.81 5.92
CA ASN A 278 -25.42 -6.27 7.17
C ASN A 278 -24.74 -5.58 8.35
N ARG A 279 -25.53 -5.12 9.31
CA ARG A 279 -25.03 -4.38 10.46
C ARG A 279 -24.32 -5.31 11.44
N MET A 280 -23.00 -5.33 11.39
CA MET A 280 -22.16 -5.96 12.42
C MET A 280 -21.87 -4.96 13.53
N LEU A 281 -22.13 -5.31 14.79
CA LEU A 281 -22.05 -4.36 15.92
C LEU A 281 -20.67 -3.69 16.06
N ALA A 282 -19.59 -4.45 15.88
CA ALA A 282 -18.22 -3.94 15.95
C ALA A 282 -17.77 -3.15 14.70
N TYR A 283 -18.60 -3.12 13.65
CA TYR A 283 -18.34 -2.45 12.38
C TYR A 283 -19.55 -1.62 11.94
N ALA A 284 -20.25 -1.01 12.92
CA ALA A 284 -21.50 -0.30 12.66
C ALA A 284 -21.32 0.90 11.70
N GLU A 285 -20.12 1.47 11.67
CA GLU A 285 -19.74 2.57 10.77
C GLU A 285 -19.61 2.15 9.30
N ASP A 286 -19.30 0.88 9.03
CA ASP A 286 -19.21 0.35 7.65
C ASP A 286 -20.59 0.09 7.03
N TYR A 287 -21.63 -0.05 7.87
CA TYR A 287 -22.96 -0.42 7.41
C TYR A 287 -23.59 0.67 6.55
N GLY A 288 -23.98 0.29 5.32
CA GLY A 288 -24.61 1.22 4.37
C GLY A 288 -23.64 2.14 3.66
N MET A 289 -22.32 2.02 3.89
CA MET A 289 -21.35 2.78 3.13
C MET A 289 -21.43 2.45 1.62
N PRO A 290 -21.28 3.46 0.74
CA PRO A 290 -21.21 3.23 -0.70
C PRO A 290 -19.95 2.42 -1.03
N GLN A 291 -20.00 1.66 -2.13
CA GLN A 291 -18.78 1.05 -2.68
C GLN A 291 -17.89 2.14 -3.24
N SER A 292 -16.89 2.53 -2.46
CA SER A 292 -15.81 3.42 -2.88
C SER A 292 -14.53 2.63 -2.95
N SER A 293 -13.65 2.96 -3.90
CA SER A 293 -12.28 2.48 -3.80
C SER A 293 -11.62 3.16 -2.62
N ASP A 294 -11.08 2.38 -1.68
CA ASP A 294 -10.19 2.95 -0.69
C ASP A 294 -8.85 3.20 -1.39
N HIS A 295 -8.12 4.21 -0.92
CA HIS A 295 -6.76 4.61 -1.29
C HIS A 295 -6.66 6.02 -1.86
N ARG A 296 -5.70 6.70 -1.27
CA ARG A 296 -5.23 8.08 -1.45
C ARG A 296 -4.75 8.43 -2.87
N HIS A 297 -5.08 7.65 -3.91
CA HIS A 297 -4.54 7.79 -5.28
C HIS A 297 -5.54 7.49 -6.43
N GLY A 298 -6.80 7.15 -6.16
CA GLY A 298 -7.79 6.81 -7.22
C GLY A 298 -7.54 5.45 -7.90
N LEU A 299 -8.49 5.01 -8.73
CA LEU A 299 -8.44 3.73 -9.44
C LEU A 299 -7.26 3.72 -10.45
N ARG A 300 -6.23 2.89 -10.20
CA ARG A 300 -5.05 2.79 -11.10
C ARG A 300 -5.47 2.47 -12.53
N GLY A 301 -4.95 3.26 -13.47
CA GLY A 301 -5.25 3.14 -14.89
C GLY A 301 -6.63 3.64 -15.30
N VAL A 302 -7.53 4.00 -14.37
CA VAL A 302 -8.72 4.80 -14.66
C VAL A 302 -8.27 6.25 -14.64
N ALA A 303 -7.54 6.66 -15.68
CA ALA A 303 -7.43 8.08 -15.93
C ALA A 303 -8.88 8.58 -16.08
N HIS A 304 -9.31 9.49 -15.20
CA HIS A 304 -10.25 10.50 -15.67
C HIS A 304 -9.60 11.04 -16.94
N SER A 305 -10.31 11.08 -18.06
CA SER A 305 -9.88 11.72 -19.31
C SER A 305 -9.58 13.22 -19.15
N HIS A 306 -9.55 13.73 -17.91
CA HIS A 306 -9.07 15.04 -17.51
C HIS A 306 -7.78 14.99 -16.66
N GLY A 307 -7.22 13.81 -16.38
CA GLY A 307 -6.17 13.61 -15.37
C GLY A 307 -4.74 13.78 -15.88
N MET A 308 -4.41 13.36 -17.10
CA MET A 308 -3.06 13.57 -17.67
C MET A 308 -2.88 15.01 -18.19
N GLU A 309 -3.94 15.64 -18.70
CA GLU A 309 -3.95 17.09 -18.91
C GLU A 309 -3.89 17.85 -17.59
N ARG A 310 -4.55 17.37 -16.51
CA ARG A 310 -4.40 17.97 -15.17
C ARG A 310 -3.03 17.73 -14.55
N LEU A 311 -2.40 16.56 -14.73
CA LEU A 311 -1.07 16.30 -14.20
C LEU A 311 -0.03 17.17 -14.92
N ALA A 312 -0.13 17.29 -16.25
CA ALA A 312 0.65 18.26 -17.00
C ALA A 312 0.32 19.69 -16.54
N ALA A 313 -0.94 20.05 -16.34
CA ALA A 313 -1.32 21.39 -15.89
C ALA A 313 -0.82 21.75 -14.48
N ILE A 314 -0.75 20.78 -13.56
CA ILE A 314 -0.18 20.95 -12.20
C ILE A 314 1.34 20.70 -12.16
N LEU A 315 2.00 20.43 -13.28
CA LEU A 315 3.45 20.40 -13.37
C LEU A 315 3.90 21.74 -13.97
N PRO A 316 5.05 22.29 -13.56
CA PRO A 316 5.59 23.49 -14.18
C PRO A 316 5.77 23.24 -15.68
N PRO A 317 5.62 24.25 -16.57
CA PRO A 317 5.69 24.06 -18.01
C PRO A 317 6.93 23.32 -18.50
N ARG A 318 8.06 23.45 -17.80
CA ARG A 318 9.32 22.75 -18.11
C ARG A 318 9.25 21.22 -17.94
N TYR A 319 8.30 20.69 -17.15
CA TYR A 319 8.13 19.26 -16.88
C TYR A 319 6.98 18.61 -17.69
N GLN A 320 6.19 19.42 -18.40
CA GLN A 320 5.09 18.94 -19.24
C GLN A 320 5.57 18.15 -20.46
N SER A 321 6.85 18.25 -20.83
CA SER A 321 7.46 17.62 -22.00
C SER A 321 8.13 16.26 -21.74
N GLY A 322 7.98 15.67 -20.55
CA GLY A 322 8.26 14.24 -20.33
C GLY A 322 9.69 13.85 -19.95
N ARG A 323 10.40 14.65 -19.13
CA ARG A 323 11.69 14.23 -18.55
C ARG A 323 11.45 13.17 -17.44
N PRO A 324 12.11 12.00 -17.48
CA PRO A 324 11.98 11.00 -16.41
C PRO A 324 12.70 11.47 -15.13
N VAL A 325 11.98 11.52 -14.01
CA VAL A 325 12.50 11.87 -12.68
C VAL A 325 12.56 10.61 -11.80
N SER A 326 13.63 10.44 -11.02
CA SER A 326 13.82 9.29 -10.14
C SER A 326 12.82 9.27 -8.98
N ALA A 327 12.24 8.10 -8.69
CA ALA A 327 11.34 7.86 -7.54
C ALA A 327 12.09 7.40 -6.26
N ALA A 328 13.42 7.42 -6.24
CA ALA A 328 14.21 7.00 -5.09
C ALA A 328 14.08 8.00 -3.92
N PRO A 329 13.99 7.54 -2.65
CA PRO A 329 14.02 8.44 -1.50
C PRO A 329 15.39 9.13 -1.42
N MET A 330 15.41 10.46 -1.46
CA MET A 330 16.66 11.23 -1.31
C MET A 330 17.05 11.41 0.16
N ALA A 331 18.35 11.44 0.41
CA ALA A 331 18.91 11.88 1.69
C ALA A 331 18.70 13.40 1.86
N ALA A 332 18.63 13.87 3.10
CA ALA A 332 18.54 15.31 3.38
C ALA A 332 19.80 16.01 2.83
N ALA A 333 19.62 17.07 2.03
CA ALA A 333 20.74 17.81 1.46
C ALA A 333 21.61 18.40 2.58
N PRO A 334 22.95 18.23 2.56
CA PRO A 334 23.83 18.75 3.60
C PRO A 334 23.83 20.29 3.59
N LEU A 335 24.19 20.92 4.73
CA LEU A 335 24.40 22.37 4.74
C LEU A 335 25.67 22.72 3.94
N VAL A 336 25.57 23.78 3.14
CA VAL A 336 26.68 24.37 2.38
C VAL A 336 27.01 25.71 3.01
N TYR A 337 28.28 26.05 3.11
CA TYR A 337 28.75 27.29 3.75
C TYR A 337 29.44 28.22 2.73
N ASP A 338 29.31 29.54 2.93
CA ASP A 338 29.99 30.57 2.16
C ASP A 338 31.43 30.82 2.65
N GLU A 339 32.15 31.71 1.97
CA GLU A 339 33.55 32.04 2.28
C GLU A 339 33.68 32.71 3.66
N GLU A 340 32.59 33.31 4.15
CA GLU A 340 32.48 33.90 5.48
C GLU A 340 32.04 32.89 6.57
N GLY A 341 31.87 31.61 6.22
CA GLY A 341 31.51 30.54 7.15
C GLY A 341 30.04 30.51 7.58
N ARG A 342 29.15 31.22 6.87
CA ARG A 342 27.70 31.20 7.08
C ARG A 342 27.01 30.26 6.10
N VAL A 343 25.79 29.82 6.41
CA VAL A 343 25.07 28.89 5.52
C VAL A 343 24.69 29.57 4.21
N ALA A 344 25.10 29.00 3.08
CA ALA A 344 24.67 29.45 1.77
C ALA A 344 23.34 28.77 1.39
N TRP A 345 22.23 29.26 1.96
CA TRP A 345 20.89 28.68 1.84
C TRP A 345 20.40 28.52 0.39
N ASP A 346 20.85 29.36 -0.52
CA ASP A 346 20.57 29.31 -1.95
C ASP A 346 21.36 28.23 -2.71
N ARG A 347 22.40 27.66 -2.08
CA ARG A 347 23.29 26.64 -2.65
C ARG A 347 23.19 25.27 -1.99
N ILE A 348 22.30 25.10 -1.01
CA ILE A 348 22.12 23.80 -0.33
C ILE A 348 21.40 22.77 -1.21
N TRP A 349 20.83 23.17 -2.35
CA TRP A 349 20.18 22.30 -3.32
C TRP A 349 20.84 22.45 -4.70
N GLY A 350 20.64 21.48 -5.59
CA GLY A 350 21.02 21.62 -7.00
C GLY A 350 22.52 21.60 -7.29
N VAL A 351 23.36 21.04 -6.41
CA VAL A 351 24.82 20.91 -6.62
C VAL A 351 25.16 20.19 -7.95
N ASP A 352 24.24 19.37 -8.45
CA ASP A 352 24.39 18.58 -9.68
C ASP A 352 23.80 19.26 -10.94
N ASP A 353 23.08 20.40 -10.81
CA ASP A 353 22.46 21.12 -11.93
C ASP A 353 22.59 22.66 -11.76
N PRO A 354 23.60 23.29 -12.38
CA PRO A 354 23.83 24.73 -12.32
C PRO A 354 22.69 25.58 -12.90
N GLU A 355 21.85 25.02 -13.77
CA GLU A 355 20.69 25.70 -14.34
C GLU A 355 19.43 25.53 -13.48
N ASN A 356 19.49 24.68 -12.45
CA ASN A 356 18.37 24.40 -11.54
C ASN A 356 18.84 24.22 -10.08
N PRO A 357 19.10 25.33 -9.36
CA PRO A 357 19.63 25.28 -8.00
C PRO A 357 18.65 24.70 -6.98
N PHE A 358 17.39 24.41 -7.35
CA PHE A 358 16.41 23.79 -6.47
C PHE A 358 16.03 22.40 -7.00
N CYS A 359 16.16 21.36 -6.15
CA CYS A 359 15.97 19.97 -6.57
C CYS A 359 14.59 19.74 -7.22
N GLU A 360 14.55 19.08 -8.39
CA GLU A 360 13.31 18.75 -9.14
C GLU A 360 12.25 18.03 -8.25
N LEU A 361 12.68 17.35 -7.19
CA LEU A 361 11.82 16.63 -6.24
C LEU A 361 11.29 17.48 -5.07
N ALA A 362 11.89 18.64 -4.80
CA ALA A 362 11.31 19.58 -3.83
C ALA A 362 9.96 20.10 -4.35
N LEU A 363 9.81 20.23 -5.67
CA LEU A 363 8.52 20.51 -6.33
C LEU A 363 7.56 19.31 -6.31
N ALA A 364 8.08 18.08 -6.37
CA ALA A 364 7.29 16.85 -6.43
C ALA A 364 6.78 16.30 -5.07
N GLY A 365 6.94 17.06 -3.99
CA GLY A 365 6.41 16.68 -2.68
C GLY A 365 7.18 15.52 -2.04
N GLY A 366 8.50 15.69 -1.84
CA GLY A 366 9.27 14.82 -0.96
C GLY A 366 8.59 14.62 0.40
N PRO A 367 8.82 13.47 1.08
CA PRO A 367 8.06 13.09 2.28
C PRO A 367 8.12 14.19 3.35
N PRO A 368 7.00 14.47 4.05
CA PRO A 368 6.96 15.49 5.09
C PRO A 368 8.01 15.19 6.16
N HIS A 369 8.50 16.24 6.80
CA HIS A 369 9.49 16.11 7.87
C HIS A 369 9.04 15.05 8.90
N ARG A 370 9.93 14.09 9.20
CA ARG A 370 9.68 13.04 10.21
C ARG A 370 9.81 13.66 11.61
N GLY A 371 8.72 13.73 12.37
CA GLY A 371 8.74 14.21 13.75
C GLY A 371 7.37 14.70 14.26
N GLU A 372 7.35 15.18 15.51
CA GLU A 372 6.27 15.96 16.09
C GLU A 372 6.19 17.35 15.43
N LEU A 373 5.01 17.99 15.47
CA LEU A 373 4.78 19.33 14.91
C LEU A 373 5.80 20.33 15.49
N LEU A 374 6.51 21.07 14.63
CA LEU A 374 7.39 22.14 15.08
C LEU A 374 6.53 23.34 15.52
N GLU A 375 6.32 23.42 16.83
CA GLU A 375 5.55 24.47 17.49
C GLU A 375 6.44 25.66 17.92
N PRO A 376 5.86 26.85 18.13
CA PRO A 376 6.58 27.94 18.79
C PRO A 376 7.04 27.53 20.19
N VAL A 377 8.18 28.06 20.65
CA VAL A 377 8.58 27.91 22.04
C VAL A 377 7.61 28.65 22.97
N ASP A 378 7.58 28.26 24.25
CA ASP A 378 6.78 28.95 25.25
C ASP A 378 7.13 30.46 25.25
N PRO A 379 6.13 31.37 25.23
CA PRO A 379 6.39 32.80 25.25
C PRO A 379 7.30 33.26 26.39
N GLN A 380 7.29 32.59 27.54
CA GLN A 380 8.18 32.88 28.66
C GLN A 380 9.63 32.51 28.35
N GLU A 381 9.87 31.42 27.63
CA GLU A 381 11.21 31.02 27.16
C GLU A 381 11.74 32.00 26.13
N ALA A 382 10.90 32.43 25.18
CA ALA A 382 11.28 33.45 24.20
C ALA A 382 11.59 34.81 24.85
N LEU A 383 10.87 35.19 25.90
CA LEU A 383 11.11 36.42 26.65
C LEU A 383 12.33 36.33 27.58
N ALA A 384 12.72 35.12 28.00
CA ALA A 384 13.87 34.90 28.85
C ALA A 384 15.21 35.03 28.10
N ASP A 385 15.22 34.78 26.79
CA ASP A 385 16.39 34.97 25.92
C ASP A 385 16.03 35.71 24.61
N PRO A 386 15.83 37.05 24.68
CA PRO A 386 15.48 37.85 23.51
C PRO A 386 16.60 37.92 22.46
N GLU A 387 17.87 37.89 22.88
CA GLU A 387 19.03 37.95 21.99
C GLU A 387 19.17 36.65 21.18
N GLY A 388 19.01 35.49 21.81
CA GLY A 388 18.99 34.19 21.13
C GLY A 388 17.82 34.09 20.14
N CYS A 389 16.64 34.56 20.52
CA CYS A 389 15.49 34.62 19.59
C CYS A 389 15.76 35.53 18.40
N ALA A 390 16.36 36.71 18.62
CA ALA A 390 16.69 37.64 17.55
C ALA A 390 17.70 37.02 16.58
N HIS A 391 18.74 36.36 17.08
CA HIS A 391 19.73 35.68 16.26
C HIS A 391 19.11 34.59 15.36
N VAL A 392 18.26 33.73 15.93
CA VAL A 392 17.57 32.68 15.16
C VAL A 392 16.60 33.30 14.15
N ALA A 393 15.84 34.32 14.53
CA ALA A 393 14.94 35.02 13.63
C ALA A 393 15.68 35.67 12.46
N GLU A 394 16.85 36.27 12.70
CA GLU A 394 17.72 36.83 11.67
C GLU A 394 18.19 35.76 10.69
N GLU A 395 18.60 34.59 11.18
CA GLU A 395 19.09 33.51 10.33
C GLU A 395 17.98 32.85 9.50
N ILE A 396 16.80 32.62 10.09
CA ILE A 396 15.60 32.18 9.34
C ILE A 396 15.24 33.22 8.29
N SER A 397 15.25 34.51 8.65
CA SER A 397 14.95 35.60 7.73
C SER A 397 15.93 35.68 6.57
N ARG A 398 17.22 35.45 6.86
CA ARG A 398 18.27 35.39 5.84
C ARG A 398 18.05 34.22 4.89
N GLY A 399 17.78 33.03 5.42
CA GLY A 399 17.49 31.84 4.62
C GLY A 399 16.26 32.03 3.73
N ILE A 400 15.17 32.59 4.26
CA ILE A 400 13.96 32.87 3.48
C ILE A 400 14.24 33.88 2.37
N ARG A 401 14.93 34.99 2.66
CA ARG A 401 15.31 35.97 1.61
C ARG A 401 16.17 35.37 0.52
N MET A 402 17.18 34.60 0.88
CA MET A 402 18.10 33.98 -0.09
C MET A 402 17.40 32.98 -1.00
N THR A 403 16.41 32.26 -0.47
CA THR A 403 15.76 31.16 -1.19
C THR A 403 14.49 31.57 -1.93
N THR A 404 13.77 32.59 -1.45
CA THR A 404 12.46 32.99 -1.99
C THR A 404 12.41 34.43 -2.50
N GLY A 405 13.29 35.30 -1.98
CA GLY A 405 13.23 36.75 -2.19
C GLY A 405 12.18 37.48 -1.34
N LEU A 406 11.40 36.78 -0.51
CA LEU A 406 10.37 37.40 0.33
C LEU A 406 10.97 38.19 1.49
N SER A 407 10.35 39.33 1.79
CA SER A 407 10.66 40.14 2.97
C SER A 407 10.15 39.47 4.25
N THR A 408 10.79 39.78 5.36
CA THR A 408 10.39 39.28 6.69
C THR A 408 10.10 40.46 7.62
N VAL A 409 9.11 40.29 8.48
CA VAL A 409 8.70 41.29 9.47
C VAL A 409 8.81 40.76 10.90
N PRO A 410 9.12 41.63 11.87
CA PRO A 410 9.11 41.23 13.27
C PRO A 410 7.68 40.89 13.72
N SER A 411 7.55 39.89 14.59
CA SER A 411 6.28 39.56 15.24
C SER A 411 6.08 40.37 16.51
N ARG A 412 4.83 40.74 16.80
CA ARG A 412 4.43 41.28 18.11
C ARG A 412 4.27 40.18 19.17
N SER A 413 4.21 38.92 18.75
CA SER A 413 4.15 37.75 19.63
C SER A 413 5.55 37.13 19.76
N PRO A 414 6.07 36.95 20.98
CA PRO A 414 7.34 36.24 21.19
C PRO A 414 7.32 34.85 20.57
N GLY A 415 8.46 34.41 20.03
CA GLY A 415 8.62 33.07 19.44
C GLY A 415 8.18 32.95 17.98
N TRP A 416 8.05 34.06 17.26
CA TRP A 416 7.59 34.08 15.86
C TRP A 416 8.38 35.07 15.00
N VAL A 417 8.59 34.72 13.72
CA VAL A 417 9.06 35.65 12.68
C VAL A 417 8.05 35.66 11.53
N GLY A 418 7.72 36.86 11.04
CA GLY A 418 6.76 37.06 9.97
C GLY A 418 7.41 37.06 8.59
N ILE A 419 6.68 36.58 7.59
CA ILE A 419 7.06 36.51 6.18
C ILE A 419 5.98 37.26 5.41
N GLU A 420 6.37 38.31 4.69
CA GLU A 420 5.45 39.08 3.84
C GLU A 420 5.23 38.35 2.53
N CYS A 421 4.00 37.88 2.30
CA CYS A 421 3.58 37.33 1.02
C CYS A 421 3.09 38.44 0.09
N GLU A 422 3.22 38.23 -1.22
CA GLU A 422 2.84 39.20 -2.25
C GLU A 422 1.31 39.42 -2.33
N SER A 423 0.52 38.44 -1.85
CA SER A 423 -0.94 38.52 -1.82
C SER A 423 -1.54 37.67 -0.69
N GLU A 424 -2.82 37.91 -0.37
CA GLU A 424 -3.55 37.06 0.57
C GLU A 424 -3.73 35.62 0.06
N GLU A 425 -3.84 35.45 -1.26
CA GLU A 425 -3.97 34.14 -1.88
C GLU A 425 -2.70 33.32 -1.69
N MET A 426 -1.55 33.96 -1.94
CA MET A 426 -0.23 33.40 -1.68
C MET A 426 -0.08 33.01 -0.21
N ALA A 427 -0.45 33.91 0.72
CA ALA A 427 -0.38 33.63 2.15
C ALA A 427 -1.25 32.43 2.55
N ILE A 428 -2.49 32.34 2.08
CA ILE A 428 -3.39 31.20 2.38
C ILE A 428 -2.84 29.90 1.83
N TRP A 429 -2.27 29.92 0.63
CA TRP A 429 -1.70 28.73 0.02
C TRP A 429 -0.45 28.27 0.76
N LEU A 430 0.50 29.18 1.02
CA LEU A 430 1.76 28.85 1.71
C LEU A 430 1.47 28.34 3.13
N LEU A 431 0.52 28.95 3.86
CA LEU A 431 0.08 28.47 5.17
C LEU A 431 -0.30 26.97 5.12
N ARG A 432 -1.20 26.60 4.20
CA ARG A 432 -1.69 25.22 4.11
C ARG A 432 -0.58 24.26 3.76
N ALA A 433 0.32 24.66 2.86
CA ALA A 433 1.41 23.82 2.41
C ALA A 433 2.48 23.62 3.50
N ILE A 434 2.85 24.68 4.22
CA ILE A 434 3.86 24.62 5.29
C ILE A 434 3.34 23.80 6.49
N VAL A 435 2.05 23.87 6.81
CA VAL A 435 1.46 23.03 7.88
C VAL A 435 1.54 21.55 7.56
N VAL A 436 1.40 21.16 6.28
CA VAL A 436 1.57 19.76 5.83
C VAL A 436 3.02 19.28 5.98
N GLU A 437 3.99 20.19 6.02
CA GLU A 437 5.41 19.91 6.31
C GLU A 437 5.71 19.78 7.82
N ASN A 438 4.68 19.69 8.68
CA ASN A 438 4.78 19.60 10.15
C ASN A 438 5.42 20.85 10.80
N ILE A 439 5.10 22.05 10.30
CA ILE A 439 5.51 23.33 10.93
C ILE A 439 4.27 24.16 11.27
N ALA A 440 4.18 24.67 12.50
CA ALA A 440 3.10 25.54 12.90
C ALA A 440 3.19 26.90 12.16
N VAL A 441 2.07 27.40 11.63
CA VAL A 441 2.03 28.70 10.95
C VAL A 441 0.80 29.47 11.38
N ARG A 442 0.97 30.76 11.68
CA ARG A 442 -0.12 31.72 11.91
C ARG A 442 -0.20 32.71 10.75
N ARG A 443 -1.40 33.11 10.33
CA ARG A 443 -1.60 34.12 9.27
C ARG A 443 -2.31 35.35 9.81
N GLU A 444 -1.82 36.52 9.44
CA GLU A 444 -2.50 37.81 9.61
C GLU A 444 -2.46 38.56 8.27
N GLY A 445 -3.57 38.55 7.51
CA GLY A 445 -3.61 39.11 6.16
C GLY A 445 -2.56 38.47 5.24
N CYS A 446 -1.68 39.27 4.65
CA CYS A 446 -0.60 38.81 3.78
C CYS A 446 0.65 38.32 4.54
N VAL A 447 0.65 38.30 5.88
CA VAL A 447 1.82 37.93 6.68
C VAL A 447 1.66 36.52 7.25
N LEU A 448 2.68 35.68 7.06
CA LEU A 448 2.79 34.35 7.67
C LEU A 448 3.83 34.34 8.78
N TYR A 449 3.45 33.91 9.98
CA TYR A 449 4.33 33.77 11.12
C TYR A 449 4.75 32.32 11.28
N VAL A 450 6.06 32.08 11.29
CA VAL A 450 6.69 30.78 11.53
C VAL A 450 7.45 30.79 12.86
N PRO A 451 7.61 29.63 13.53
CA PRO A 451 8.17 29.57 14.88
C PRO A 451 9.65 29.92 14.92
N VAL A 452 10.04 30.56 16.02
CA VAL A 452 11.41 30.89 16.39
C VAL A 452 11.61 30.51 17.84
N GLY A 453 12.76 29.94 18.18
CA GLY A 453 13.15 29.69 19.57
C GLY A 453 14.63 29.97 19.77
N PRO A 454 15.06 30.40 20.97
CA PRO A 454 16.45 30.78 21.23
C PRO A 454 17.42 29.59 21.12
N ARG A 455 16.89 28.36 21.23
CA ARG A 455 17.66 27.10 21.14
C ARG A 455 17.46 26.35 19.83
N PHE A 456 16.80 26.96 18.83
CA PHE A 456 16.64 26.32 17.53
C PHE A 456 18.01 26.12 16.88
N ARG A 457 18.27 24.90 16.41
CA ARG A 457 19.56 24.52 15.85
C ARG A 457 19.53 24.68 14.34
N LEU A 458 20.68 25.08 13.81
CA LEU A 458 20.89 25.34 12.39
C LEU A 458 20.56 24.12 11.51
N GLU A 459 21.07 22.94 11.87
CA GLU A 459 20.89 21.69 11.11
C GLU A 459 19.50 21.06 11.24
N TYR A 460 18.67 21.56 12.17
CA TYR A 460 17.37 21.00 12.52
C TYR A 460 16.27 22.03 12.33
N GLU A 461 15.85 22.70 13.41
CA GLU A 461 14.64 23.51 13.43
C GLU A 461 14.71 24.68 12.43
N ILE A 462 15.87 25.36 12.35
CA ILE A 462 16.09 26.48 11.40
C ILE A 462 16.03 25.98 9.96
N LYS A 463 16.77 24.93 9.64
CA LYS A 463 16.77 24.32 8.30
C LYS A 463 15.40 23.83 7.89
N ASN A 464 14.62 23.25 8.79
CA ASN A 464 13.27 22.77 8.48
C ASN A 464 12.36 23.93 8.08
N VAL A 465 12.36 25.03 8.85
CA VAL A 465 11.57 26.24 8.52
C VAL A 465 11.98 26.80 7.17
N VAL A 466 13.28 27.03 6.94
CA VAL A 466 13.77 27.60 5.67
C VAL A 466 13.45 26.68 4.49
N THR A 467 13.63 25.36 4.64
CA THR A 467 13.37 24.38 3.57
C THR A 467 11.89 24.32 3.23
N ALA A 468 11.00 24.26 4.23
CA ALA A 468 9.56 24.21 3.99
C ALA A 468 9.04 25.48 3.31
N VAL A 469 9.49 26.66 3.76
CA VAL A 469 9.12 27.94 3.14
C VAL A 469 9.65 28.02 1.71
N ALA A 470 10.92 27.66 1.47
CA ALA A 470 11.50 27.66 0.12
C ALA A 470 10.72 26.73 -0.82
N LYS A 471 10.50 25.48 -0.40
CA LYS A 471 9.78 24.45 -1.17
C LYS A 471 8.39 24.91 -1.60
N THR A 472 7.63 25.39 -0.63
CA THR A 472 6.24 25.82 -0.86
C THR A 472 6.20 27.07 -1.73
N HIS A 473 7.05 28.06 -1.47
CA HIS A 473 7.14 29.27 -2.28
C HIS A 473 7.50 28.99 -3.75
N HIS A 474 8.51 28.15 -4.01
CA HIS A 474 8.92 27.80 -5.37
C HIS A 474 7.77 27.10 -6.13
N TYR A 475 7.05 26.21 -5.46
CA TYR A 475 5.85 25.61 -6.05
C TYR A 475 4.80 26.68 -6.41
N TRP A 476 4.52 27.64 -5.53
CA TRP A 476 3.59 28.74 -5.80
C TRP A 476 4.00 29.56 -7.04
N LYS A 477 5.27 29.95 -7.13
CA LYS A 477 5.79 30.73 -8.27
C LYS A 477 5.72 29.97 -9.59
N GLU A 478 6.08 28.69 -9.58
CA GLU A 478 6.14 27.89 -10.81
C GLU A 478 4.79 27.36 -11.30
N HIS A 479 3.81 27.16 -10.41
CA HIS A 479 2.55 26.51 -10.77
C HIS A 479 1.35 27.44 -10.83
N LEU A 480 1.25 28.38 -9.88
CA LEU A 480 0.00 29.13 -9.66
C LEU A 480 0.06 30.53 -10.25
N LEU A 481 1.24 31.16 -10.25
CA LEU A 481 1.46 32.44 -10.93
C LEU A 481 1.35 32.32 -12.46
N GLU A 482 1.89 31.24 -13.05
CA GLU A 482 1.82 31.02 -14.51
C GLU A 482 0.43 30.57 -15.00
N GLN A 483 -0.39 29.97 -14.14
CA GLN A 483 -1.79 29.65 -14.45
C GLN A 483 -2.71 30.88 -14.38
N ALA A 484 -2.39 31.90 -13.57
CA ALA A 484 -3.17 33.13 -13.46
C ALA A 484 -2.94 34.14 -14.60
N LEU A 485 -1.84 33.97 -15.36
CA LEU A 485 -1.48 34.79 -16.53
C LEU A 485 -2.00 34.21 -17.87
N LYS A 486 -2.62 33.02 -17.86
CA LYS A 486 -3.29 32.38 -19.00
C LYS A 486 -4.80 32.44 -18.82
#